data_AF-A0A0S4IRM5-F1
#
_entry.id   AF-A0A0S4IRM5-F1
#
_cell.length_a   1.000
_cell.length_b   1.000
_cell.length_c   1.000
_cell.angle_alpha   90.00
_cell.angle_beta   90.00
_cell.angle_gamma   90.00
#
_symmetry.space_group_name_H-M   'P 1'
#
loop_
_entity.id
_entity.type
_entity.pdbx_description
1 polymer ?
#
loop_
_entity_poly.entity_id
_entity_poly.type
_entity_poly.pdbx_seq_one_letter_code
_entity_poly.pdbx_strand_id
1 'polypeptide(L)'
;MDFLTSHISRGADLLFKKDPRVEALLHPSPDDLDGLDHSIANLRGPSGTAAAPELVFQYSAALISHVNPLHIKEGITLMESLVFQYWAEERRRANAAAKQATVAGGLAATAPPSSDAVDELPKKKQPSLLPIYYYYMSLGWVKLDDPHKAKACITRMLDLEPQNPQGKALEAYIDQQQTRDGVIGLAGLSAAIAAAAVVVGTLRNK
;
A
#
# COMPACT_ATOMS: atom_id res chain seq x y z
N MET A 1 -19.46 29.67 6.88
CA MET A 1 -18.50 28.94 6.02
C MET A 1 -18.57 27.44 6.38
N ASP A 2 -19.77 26.85 6.49
CA ASP A 2 -19.95 25.68 7.38
C ASP A 2 -20.98 24.63 6.88
N PHE A 3 -20.92 24.30 5.60
CA PHE A 3 -21.73 23.17 5.07
C PHE A 3 -20.87 22.10 4.41
N LEU A 4 -19.77 22.50 3.76
CA LEU A 4 -18.82 21.58 3.12
C LEU A 4 -17.93 20.88 4.14
N THR A 5 -17.48 21.57 5.19
CA THR A 5 -16.63 21.03 6.28
C THR A 5 -17.35 19.95 7.10
N SER A 6 -18.65 20.12 7.35
CA SER A 6 -19.49 19.20 8.13
C SER A 6 -19.66 17.83 7.47
N HIS A 7 -19.74 17.79 6.14
CA HIS A 7 -19.84 16.52 5.39
C HIS A 7 -18.49 15.81 5.20
N ILE A 8 -17.35 16.53 5.21
CA ILE A 8 -16.01 15.91 5.19
C ILE A 8 -15.78 15.14 6.49
N SER A 9 -16.03 15.81 7.63
CA SER A 9 -15.93 15.20 8.95
C SER A 9 -16.82 13.97 9.05
N ARG A 10 -18.05 14.00 8.53
CA ARG A 10 -18.96 12.84 8.60
C ARG A 10 -18.50 11.63 7.79
N GLY A 11 -17.91 11.82 6.61
CA GLY A 11 -17.42 10.72 5.76
C GLY A 11 -16.16 10.07 6.34
N ALA A 12 -15.23 10.91 6.79
CA ALA A 12 -14.06 10.55 7.57
C ALA A 12 -14.45 9.79 8.86
N ASP A 13 -15.33 10.36 9.68
CA ASP A 13 -15.82 9.77 10.94
C ASP A 13 -16.43 8.37 10.76
N LEU A 14 -17.07 8.10 9.61
CA LEU A 14 -17.69 6.81 9.31
C LEU A 14 -16.68 5.74 8.86
N LEU A 15 -15.59 6.15 8.21
CA LEU A 15 -14.45 5.29 7.87
C LEU A 15 -13.56 5.05 9.10
N PHE A 16 -13.29 6.09 9.88
CA PHE A 16 -12.41 6.06 11.05
C PHE A 16 -13.06 5.44 12.30
N LYS A 17 -14.39 5.47 12.43
CA LYS A 17 -15.09 4.67 13.45
C LYS A 17 -14.85 3.17 13.33
N LYS A 18 -14.48 2.67 12.14
CA LYS A 18 -14.20 1.24 11.92
C LYS A 18 -12.75 0.86 12.21
N ASP A 19 -11.80 1.79 12.15
CA ASP A 19 -10.43 1.59 12.60
C ASP A 19 -9.81 2.92 13.11
N PRO A 20 -9.87 3.19 14.44
CA PRO A 20 -9.35 4.43 15.02
C PRO A 20 -7.83 4.60 14.84
N ARG A 21 -7.13 3.55 14.38
CA ARG A 21 -5.70 3.60 14.13
C ARG A 21 -5.34 4.36 12.86
N VAL A 22 -6.21 4.39 11.85
CA VAL A 22 -5.91 5.10 10.60
C VAL A 22 -5.98 6.62 10.82
N GLU A 23 -6.95 7.08 11.62
CA GLU A 23 -7.08 8.49 11.97
C GLU A 23 -5.87 9.00 12.76
N ALA A 24 -5.41 8.23 13.76
CA ALA A 24 -4.23 8.55 14.53
C ALA A 24 -2.94 8.63 13.68
N LEU A 25 -2.85 7.85 12.58
CA LEU A 25 -1.71 7.90 11.66
C LEU A 25 -1.73 9.11 10.72
N LEU A 26 -2.93 9.53 10.30
CA LEU A 26 -3.12 10.70 9.45
C LEU A 26 -3.02 12.00 10.25
N HIS A 27 -3.51 12.00 11.48
CA HIS A 27 -3.64 13.15 12.38
C HIS A 27 -3.09 12.82 13.78
N PRO A 28 -1.75 12.70 13.94
CA PRO A 28 -1.15 12.42 15.24
C PRO A 28 -1.42 13.56 16.23
N SER A 29 -1.62 13.22 17.51
CA SER A 29 -1.76 14.21 18.57
C SER A 29 -0.40 14.86 18.90
N PRO A 30 -0.39 16.00 19.63
CA PRO A 30 0.87 16.61 20.07
C PRO A 30 1.78 15.67 20.88
N ASP A 31 1.20 14.83 21.73
CA ASP A 31 1.95 13.84 22.53
C ASP A 31 2.53 12.74 21.62
N ASP A 32 1.79 12.33 20.57
CA ASP A 32 2.29 11.38 19.57
C ASP A 32 3.46 11.97 18.78
N LEU A 33 3.42 13.28 18.48
CA LEU A 33 4.49 13.97 17.77
C LEU A 33 5.79 14.02 18.58
N ASP A 34 5.73 14.31 19.88
CA ASP A 34 6.91 14.29 20.76
C ASP A 34 7.53 12.88 20.83
N GLY A 35 6.68 11.85 20.93
CA GLY A 35 7.11 10.45 20.85
C GLY A 35 7.74 10.09 19.50
N LEU A 36 7.21 10.62 18.40
CA LEU A 36 7.76 10.44 17.05
C LEU A 36 9.11 11.15 16.89
N ASP A 37 9.26 12.38 17.38
CA ASP A 37 10.53 13.11 17.34
C ASP A 37 11.62 12.39 18.12
N HIS A 38 11.28 11.85 19.31
CA HIS A 38 12.21 11.02 20.08
C HIS A 38 12.60 9.74 19.33
N SER A 39 11.62 9.08 18.70
CA SER A 39 11.85 7.87 17.90
C SER A 39 12.73 8.15 16.69
N ILE A 40 12.47 9.23 15.96
CA ILE A 40 13.26 9.70 14.82
C ILE A 40 14.69 9.98 15.28
N ALA A 41 14.89 10.71 16.38
CA ALA A 41 16.22 11.00 16.91
C ALA A 41 17.01 9.73 17.27
N ASN A 42 16.35 8.74 17.88
CA ASN A 42 16.97 7.46 18.24
C ASN A 42 17.29 6.59 17.02
N LEU A 43 16.43 6.62 16.00
CA LEU A 43 16.58 5.83 14.78
C LEU A 43 17.51 6.47 13.75
N ARG A 44 17.81 7.77 13.88
CA ARG A 44 18.78 8.54 13.07
C ARG A 44 20.24 8.16 13.34
N GLY A 45 20.52 6.93 13.77
CA GLY A 45 21.86 6.39 14.01
C GLY A 45 22.71 6.35 12.73
N PRO A 46 23.62 5.38 12.51
CA PRO A 46 24.35 5.30 11.25
C PRO A 46 23.43 4.86 10.10
N SER A 47 22.49 5.73 9.72
CA SER A 47 21.50 5.63 8.64
C SER A 47 22.19 5.86 7.29
N GLY A 48 23.29 5.15 7.07
CA GLY A 48 23.86 4.94 5.75
C GLY A 48 23.17 3.77 5.05
N THR A 49 23.48 3.61 3.77
CA THR A 49 23.03 2.52 2.87
C THR A 49 23.32 1.08 3.35
N ALA A 50 23.88 0.90 4.55
CA ALA A 50 24.21 -0.36 5.20
C ALA A 50 23.31 -0.70 6.41
N ALA A 51 22.32 0.14 6.75
CA ALA A 51 21.38 -0.16 7.83
C ALA A 51 20.49 -1.37 7.48
N ALA A 52 20.14 -2.17 8.50
CA ALA A 52 19.24 -3.31 8.33
C ALA A 52 17.88 -2.84 7.76
N PRO A 53 17.26 -3.57 6.82
CA PRO A 53 15.97 -3.20 6.23
C PRO A 53 14.87 -2.91 7.26
N GLU A 54 14.90 -3.63 8.39
CA GLU A 54 14.00 -3.43 9.52
C GLU A 54 14.15 -2.04 10.16
N LEU A 55 15.38 -1.57 10.38
CA LEU A 55 15.62 -0.24 10.94
C LEU A 55 15.24 0.86 9.97
N VAL A 56 15.50 0.65 8.66
CA VAL A 56 15.08 1.58 7.61
C VAL A 56 13.55 1.66 7.58
N PHE A 57 12.85 0.54 7.73
CA PHE A 57 11.39 0.49 7.79
C PHE A 57 10.84 1.22 9.03
N GLN A 58 11.39 0.99 10.21
CA GLN A 58 10.95 1.67 11.43
C GLN A 58 11.16 3.19 11.33
N TYR A 59 12.33 3.60 10.83
CA TYR A 59 12.66 5.01 10.63
C TYR A 59 11.72 5.67 9.61
N SER A 60 11.50 5.03 8.46
CA SER A 60 10.61 5.55 7.42
C SER A 60 9.15 5.61 7.87
N ALA A 61 8.67 4.61 8.62
CA ALA A 61 7.33 4.62 9.20
C ALA A 61 7.15 5.78 10.20
N ALA A 62 8.14 6.01 11.07
CA ALA A 62 8.11 7.15 12.01
C ALA A 62 8.08 8.49 11.26
N LEU A 63 8.91 8.64 10.22
CA LEU A 63 8.94 9.82 9.36
C LEU A 63 7.60 10.08 8.64
N ILE A 64 6.97 9.04 8.10
CA ILE A 64 5.65 9.13 7.44
C ILE A 64 4.54 9.48 8.44
N SER A 65 4.62 8.96 9.67
CA SER A 65 3.65 9.27 10.74
C SER A 65 3.75 10.71 11.25
N HIS A 66 4.86 11.42 11.00
CA HIS A 66 5.01 12.83 11.36
C HIS A 66 4.11 13.77 10.52
N VAL A 67 3.80 14.98 11.00
CA VAL A 67 3.12 16.06 10.25
C VAL A 67 4.00 16.87 9.30
N ASN A 68 5.33 16.71 9.35
CA ASN A 68 6.26 17.57 8.61
C ASN A 68 6.40 17.02 7.18
N PRO A 69 6.07 17.79 6.13
CA PRO A 69 6.12 17.32 4.75
C PRO A 69 7.52 16.88 4.30
N LEU A 70 8.59 17.41 4.90
CA LEU A 70 9.96 16.96 4.62
C LEU A 70 10.20 15.56 5.17
N HIS A 71 9.80 15.29 6.41
CA HIS A 71 9.88 13.95 7.02
C HIS A 71 9.04 12.97 6.21
N ILE A 72 7.80 13.32 5.85
CA ILE A 72 6.92 12.44 5.08
C ILE A 72 7.57 12.06 3.74
N LYS A 73 8.14 13.02 3.01
CA LYS A 73 8.84 12.76 1.73
C LYS A 73 10.06 11.86 1.92
N GLU A 74 10.89 12.13 2.92
CA GLU A 74 12.06 11.29 3.24
C GLU A 74 11.64 9.85 3.56
N GLY A 75 10.61 9.68 4.38
CA GLY A 75 10.05 8.38 4.71
C GLY A 75 9.53 7.62 3.49
N ILE A 76 8.82 8.29 2.57
CA ILE A 76 8.38 7.68 1.30
C ILE A 76 9.59 7.20 0.48
N THR A 77 10.62 8.03 0.29
CA THR A 77 11.82 7.67 -0.47
C THR A 77 12.55 6.47 0.13
N LEU A 78 12.65 6.39 1.46
CA LEU A 78 13.22 5.22 2.13
C LEU A 78 12.37 3.96 1.91
N MET A 79 11.05 4.10 1.93
CA MET A 79 10.12 2.99 1.68
C MET A 79 10.21 2.49 0.22
N GLU A 80 10.37 3.39 -0.75
CA GLU A 80 10.68 3.02 -2.14
C GLU A 80 11.99 2.24 -2.27
N SER A 81 13.02 2.63 -1.50
CA SER A 81 14.29 1.91 -1.48
C SER A 81 14.14 0.47 -0.97
N LEU A 82 13.29 0.24 0.04
CA LEU A 82 12.98 -1.08 0.57
C LEU A 82 12.23 -1.95 -0.44
N VAL A 83 11.26 -1.37 -1.15
CA VAL A 83 10.57 -2.02 -2.25
C VAL A 83 11.55 -2.44 -3.35
N PHE A 84 12.46 -1.54 -3.75
CA PHE A 84 13.49 -1.85 -4.74
C PHE A 84 14.41 -2.98 -4.29
N GLN A 85 14.88 -2.95 -3.04
CA GLN A 85 15.72 -3.98 -2.46
C GLN A 85 15.02 -5.34 -2.45
N TYR A 86 13.74 -5.38 -2.03
CA TYR A 86 12.93 -6.61 -2.04
C TYR A 86 12.87 -7.23 -3.44
N TRP A 87 12.52 -6.46 -4.47
CA TRP A 87 12.45 -6.95 -5.84
C TRP A 87 13.81 -7.32 -6.44
N ALA A 88 14.88 -6.65 -6.02
CA ALA A 88 16.23 -7.03 -6.40
C ALA A 88 16.63 -8.38 -5.80
N GLU A 89 16.32 -8.62 -4.54
CA GLU A 89 16.57 -9.90 -3.87
C GLU A 89 15.77 -11.05 -4.47
N GLU A 90 14.49 -10.85 -4.73
CA GLU A 90 13.64 -11.89 -5.32
C GLU A 90 14.16 -12.30 -6.71
N ARG A 91 14.58 -11.32 -7.54
CA ARG A 91 15.23 -11.59 -8.83
C ARG A 91 16.56 -12.34 -8.66
N ARG A 92 17.38 -11.98 -7.67
CA ARG A 92 18.63 -12.70 -7.38
C ARG A 92 18.37 -14.14 -6.98
N ARG A 93 17.35 -14.39 -6.14
CA ARG A 93 16.95 -15.74 -5.72
C ARG A 93 16.48 -16.57 -6.90
N ALA A 94 15.61 -16.01 -7.74
CA ALA A 94 15.15 -16.67 -8.96
C ALA A 94 16.32 -17.04 -9.90
N ASN A 95 17.25 -16.10 -10.12
CA ASN A 95 18.43 -16.35 -10.95
C ASN A 95 19.39 -17.39 -10.36
N ALA A 96 19.54 -17.43 -9.03
CA ALA A 96 20.37 -18.44 -8.34
C ALA A 96 19.74 -19.83 -8.45
N ALA A 97 18.42 -19.94 -8.26
CA ALA A 97 17.68 -21.19 -8.41
C ALA A 97 17.79 -21.73 -9.85
N ALA A 98 17.63 -20.87 -10.86
CA ALA A 98 17.80 -21.24 -12.26
C ALA A 98 19.21 -21.77 -12.56
N LYS A 99 20.26 -21.10 -12.05
CA LYS A 99 21.66 -21.57 -12.19
C LYS A 99 21.89 -22.94 -11.53
N GLN A 100 21.34 -23.16 -10.34
CA GLN A 100 21.45 -24.45 -9.65
C GLN A 100 20.76 -25.59 -10.41
N ALA A 101 19.59 -25.33 -11.01
CA ALA A 101 18.90 -26.29 -11.86
C ALA A 101 19.72 -26.64 -13.13
N THR A 102 20.41 -25.65 -13.74
CA THR A 102 21.29 -25.91 -14.89
C THR A 102 22.53 -26.73 -14.52
N VAL A 103 23.12 -26.52 -13.34
CA VAL A 103 24.29 -27.28 -12.87
C VAL A 103 23.92 -28.72 -12.51
N ALA A 104 22.73 -28.95 -11.95
CA ALA A 104 22.21 -30.30 -11.67
C ALA A 104 21.72 -31.04 -12.93
N GLY A 105 21.28 -30.30 -13.96
CA GLY A 105 20.76 -30.83 -15.23
C GLY A 105 21.81 -31.02 -16.33
N GLY A 106 23.11 -31.04 -16.00
CA GLY A 106 24.24 -31.22 -16.91
C GLY A 106 24.34 -32.59 -17.61
N LEU A 107 23.20 -33.23 -17.90
CA LEU A 107 23.10 -34.36 -18.82
C LEU A 107 21.82 -34.32 -19.70
N ALA A 108 21.32 -33.15 -20.10
CA ALA A 108 20.43 -33.03 -21.28
C ALA A 108 20.25 -31.56 -21.69
N ALA A 109 21.00 -31.11 -22.69
CA ALA A 109 20.66 -29.88 -23.40
C ALA A 109 19.45 -30.13 -24.33
N THR A 110 18.43 -29.30 -24.17
CA THR A 110 17.59 -28.62 -25.19
C THR A 110 16.08 -28.69 -24.89
N ALA A 111 15.60 -27.78 -24.03
CA ALA A 111 14.25 -27.20 -24.11
C ALA A 111 14.19 -25.94 -23.20
N PRO A 112 13.57 -24.82 -23.63
CA PRO A 112 13.26 -23.72 -22.72
C PRO A 112 12.27 -24.23 -21.65
N PRO A 113 12.42 -23.87 -20.37
CA PRO A 113 11.41 -24.19 -19.38
C PRO A 113 10.13 -23.44 -19.74
N SER A 114 9.05 -24.17 -20.02
CA SER A 114 7.70 -23.63 -20.10
C SER A 114 7.34 -22.95 -18.78
N SER A 115 6.51 -21.90 -18.85
CA SER A 115 6.11 -21.04 -17.73
C SER A 115 5.40 -21.74 -16.57
N ASP A 116 5.16 -23.05 -16.68
CA ASP A 116 4.24 -23.79 -15.83
C ASP A 116 4.97 -24.70 -14.82
N ALA A 117 6.31 -24.71 -14.80
CA ALA A 117 7.11 -25.56 -13.90
C ALA A 117 7.63 -24.82 -12.64
N VAL A 118 6.85 -23.85 -12.12
CA VAL A 118 7.10 -23.17 -10.84
C VAL A 118 6.06 -23.56 -9.78
N ASP A 119 5.70 -24.83 -9.78
CA ASP A 119 4.98 -25.51 -8.70
C ASP A 119 5.84 -26.76 -8.42
N GLU A 120 6.39 -27.07 -7.26
CA GLU A 120 6.05 -26.75 -5.89
C GLU A 120 7.35 -26.71 -5.08
N LEU A 121 7.54 -25.70 -4.23
CA LEU A 121 8.30 -25.85 -3.01
C LEU A 121 7.33 -25.45 -1.89
N PRO A 122 7.16 -26.23 -0.80
CA PRO A 122 6.30 -25.83 0.30
C PRO A 122 6.99 -24.67 1.04
N LYS A 123 6.90 -23.47 0.45
CA LYS A 123 7.34 -22.22 1.03
C LYS A 123 6.46 -22.02 2.25
N LYS A 124 7.03 -22.19 3.46
CA LYS A 124 6.57 -21.40 4.60
C LYS A 124 6.44 -19.98 4.06
N LYS A 125 5.20 -19.50 3.88
CA LYS A 125 4.88 -18.21 3.31
C LYS A 125 5.39 -17.18 4.30
N GLN A 126 6.68 -16.85 4.22
CA GLN A 126 7.24 -15.78 5.00
C GLN A 126 6.39 -14.56 4.67
N PRO A 127 5.85 -13.86 5.68
CA PRO A 127 5.04 -12.69 5.42
C PRO A 127 5.90 -11.70 4.64
N SER A 128 5.51 -11.42 3.40
CA SER A 128 6.19 -10.39 2.63
C SER A 128 5.89 -9.07 3.33
N LEU A 129 6.92 -8.28 3.63
CA LEU A 129 6.75 -6.91 4.14
C LEU A 129 6.34 -5.92 3.03
N LEU A 130 6.22 -6.41 1.80
CA LEU A 130 5.89 -5.61 0.64
C LEU A 130 4.50 -4.92 0.74
N PRO A 131 3.41 -5.57 1.19
CA PRO A 131 2.12 -4.91 1.38
C PRO A 131 2.19 -3.78 2.41
N ILE A 132 2.92 -3.97 3.52
CA ILE A 132 3.06 -2.94 4.57
C ILE A 132 3.85 -1.73 4.06
N TYR A 133 4.85 -1.91 3.20
CA TYR A 133 5.56 -0.79 2.57
C TYR A 133 4.62 0.05 1.71
N TYR A 134 3.82 -0.59 0.86
CA TYR A 134 2.83 0.11 0.02
C TYR A 134 1.74 0.79 0.83
N TYR A 135 1.32 0.20 1.96
CA TYR A 135 0.39 0.82 2.89
C TYR A 135 0.92 2.14 3.45
N TYR A 136 2.14 2.14 4.00
CA TYR A 136 2.76 3.35 4.55
C TYR A 136 3.05 4.40 3.46
N MET A 137 3.49 3.98 2.28
CA MET A 137 3.64 4.90 1.14
C MET A 137 2.31 5.57 0.78
N SER A 138 1.21 4.81 0.76
CA SER A 138 -0.12 5.36 0.49
C SER A 138 -0.52 6.41 1.54
N LEU A 139 -0.29 6.13 2.84
CA LEU A 139 -0.50 7.11 3.91
C LEU A 139 0.34 8.37 3.72
N GLY A 140 1.62 8.23 3.38
CA GLY A 140 2.50 9.36 3.12
C GLY A 140 1.97 10.25 1.98
N TRP A 141 1.53 9.64 0.88
CA TRP A 141 0.96 10.38 -0.25
C TRP A 141 -0.38 11.04 0.07
N VAL A 142 -1.22 10.39 0.89
CA VAL A 142 -2.44 11.01 1.44
C VAL A 142 -2.08 12.27 2.24
N LYS A 143 -1.07 12.21 3.11
CA LYS A 143 -0.65 13.35 3.94
C LYS A 143 0.02 14.47 3.14
N LEU A 144 0.53 14.15 1.94
CA LEU A 144 1.07 15.11 0.98
C LEU A 144 0.03 15.62 -0.03
N ASP A 145 -1.25 15.26 0.15
CA ASP A 145 -2.35 15.67 -0.73
C ASP A 145 -2.16 15.24 -2.21
N ASP A 146 -1.57 14.06 -2.43
CA ASP A 146 -1.42 13.44 -3.76
C ASP A 146 -2.23 12.14 -3.83
N PRO A 147 -3.56 12.24 -4.06
CA PRO A 147 -4.43 11.07 -4.04
C PRO A 147 -4.18 10.12 -5.21
N HIS A 148 -3.58 10.58 -6.32
CA HIS A 148 -3.22 9.72 -7.45
C HIS A 148 -2.12 8.73 -7.08
N LYS A 149 -1.02 9.22 -6.48
CA LYS A 149 0.05 8.34 -6.01
C LYS A 149 -0.39 7.49 -4.83
N ALA A 150 -1.22 8.03 -3.94
CA ALA A 150 -1.81 7.27 -2.85
C ALA A 150 -2.62 6.08 -3.37
N LYS A 151 -3.46 6.30 -4.40
CA LYS A 151 -4.26 5.24 -5.04
C LYS A 151 -3.38 4.17 -5.70
N ALA A 152 -2.35 4.57 -6.43
CA ALA A 152 -1.43 3.63 -7.05
C ALA A 152 -0.75 2.70 -6.01
N CYS A 153 -0.35 3.26 -4.87
CA CYS A 153 0.25 2.48 -3.79
C CYS A 153 -0.75 1.52 -3.14
N ILE A 154 -1.96 1.99 -2.81
CA ILE A 154 -2.95 1.15 -2.11
C ILE A 154 -3.48 0.02 -2.99
N THR A 155 -3.70 0.28 -4.29
CA THR A 155 -4.05 -0.79 -5.24
C THR A 155 -2.97 -1.85 -5.26
N ARG A 156 -1.69 -1.45 -5.26
CA ARG A 156 -0.58 -2.40 -5.25
C ARG A 156 -0.50 -3.24 -3.96
N MET A 157 -0.85 -2.67 -2.81
CA MET A 157 -1.01 -3.42 -1.57
C MET A 157 -2.16 -4.44 -1.69
N LEU A 158 -3.31 -4.02 -2.21
CA LEU A 158 -4.50 -4.87 -2.33
C LEU A 158 -4.34 -5.98 -3.38
N ASP A 159 -3.52 -5.78 -4.41
CA ASP A 159 -3.13 -6.86 -5.33
C ASP A 159 -2.42 -8.01 -4.59
N LEU A 160 -1.63 -7.67 -3.56
CA LEU A 160 -0.88 -8.64 -2.76
C LEU A 160 -1.73 -9.22 -1.62
N GLU A 161 -2.59 -8.41 -1.01
CA GLU A 161 -3.50 -8.80 0.08
C GLU A 161 -4.95 -8.32 -0.18
N PRO A 162 -5.71 -8.99 -1.08
CA PRO A 162 -7.03 -8.52 -1.51
C PRO A 162 -8.09 -8.48 -0.41
N GLN A 163 -7.86 -9.17 0.71
CA GLN A 163 -8.78 -9.25 1.84
C GLN A 163 -8.35 -8.38 3.03
N ASN A 164 -7.33 -7.52 2.87
CA ASN A 164 -6.87 -6.66 3.94
C ASN A 164 -7.92 -5.57 4.26
N PRO A 165 -8.52 -5.57 5.47
CA PRO A 165 -9.58 -4.63 5.82
C PRO A 165 -9.07 -3.19 5.93
N GLN A 166 -7.83 -2.99 6.38
CA GLN A 166 -7.21 -1.67 6.50
C GLN A 166 -6.91 -1.09 5.13
N GLY A 167 -6.41 -1.91 4.20
CA GLY A 167 -6.19 -1.52 2.82
C GLY A 167 -7.47 -1.03 2.12
N LYS A 168 -8.57 -1.77 2.29
CA LYS A 168 -9.89 -1.39 1.73
C LYS A 168 -10.44 -0.10 2.35
N ALA A 169 -10.25 0.10 3.65
CA ALA A 169 -10.67 1.32 4.33
C ALA A 169 -9.91 2.55 3.82
N LEU A 170 -8.59 2.42 3.67
CA LEU A 170 -7.74 3.50 3.14
C LEU A 170 -8.04 3.77 1.65
N GLU A 171 -8.29 2.73 0.87
CA GLU A 171 -8.70 2.87 -0.53
C GLU A 171 -10.00 3.68 -0.66
N ALA A 172 -11.03 3.33 0.12
CA ALA A 172 -12.30 4.05 0.12
C ALA A 172 -12.14 5.52 0.56
N TYR A 173 -11.24 5.80 1.50
CA TYR A 173 -10.90 7.16 1.90
C TYR A 173 -10.25 7.97 0.76
N ILE A 174 -9.31 7.37 0.02
CA ILE A 174 -8.66 8.00 -1.13
C ILE A 174 -9.67 8.28 -2.26
N ASP A 175 -10.56 7.34 -2.55
CA ASP A 175 -11.58 7.49 -3.60
C ASP A 175 -12.57 8.63 -3.28
N GLN A 176 -12.90 8.81 -1.99
CA GLN A 176 -13.71 9.94 -1.54
C GLN A 176 -13.01 11.27 -1.74
N GLN A 177 -11.69 11.36 -1.51
CA GLN A 177 -10.93 12.59 -1.77
C GLN A 177 -10.88 12.93 -3.26
N GLN A 178 -10.56 11.95 -4.12
CA GLN A 178 -10.53 12.15 -5.58
C GLN A 178 -11.87 12.61 -6.15
N THR A 179 -12.97 12.06 -5.65
CA THR A 179 -14.32 12.45 -6.09
C THR A 179 -14.58 13.93 -5.80
N ARG A 180 -14.03 14.50 -4.72
CA ARG A 180 -14.25 15.89 -4.34
C ARG A 180 -13.47 16.86 -5.21
N ASP A 181 -12.23 16.53 -5.52
CA ASP A 181 -11.41 17.33 -6.44
C ASP A 181 -11.95 17.25 -7.87
N GLY A 182 -12.53 16.10 -8.24
CA GLY A 182 -13.24 15.90 -9.50
C GLY A 182 -14.59 16.62 -9.62
N VAL A 183 -15.26 16.99 -8.52
CA VAL A 183 -16.58 17.66 -8.56
C VAL A 183 -16.49 19.12 -9.02
N ILE A 184 -15.31 19.75 -9.00
CA ILE A 184 -15.10 21.06 -9.65
C ILE A 184 -14.73 20.89 -11.14
N GLY A 185 -14.40 19.67 -11.59
CA GLY A 185 -13.92 19.37 -12.94
C GLY A 185 -14.79 18.46 -13.81
N LEU A 186 -15.92 17.93 -13.31
CA LEU A 186 -16.73 16.96 -14.07
C LEU A 186 -18.21 17.34 -14.16
N ALA A 187 -18.48 18.49 -14.77
CA ALA A 187 -19.60 18.54 -15.70
C ALA A 187 -19.25 17.64 -16.90
N GLY A 188 -19.60 16.35 -16.82
CA GLY A 188 -19.58 15.44 -17.95
C GLY A 188 -18.64 14.25 -17.79
N LEU A 189 -19.19 13.15 -17.31
CA LEU A 189 -19.09 11.84 -17.96
C LEU A 189 -20.02 10.86 -17.25
N SER A 190 -21.28 10.92 -17.66
CA SER A 190 -22.23 9.83 -17.49
C SER A 190 -21.71 8.61 -18.25
N ALA A 191 -21.27 7.57 -17.55
CA ALA A 191 -21.13 6.23 -18.12
C ALA A 191 -21.15 5.17 -17.00
N ALA A 192 -22.31 4.94 -16.41
CA ALA A 192 -22.57 3.68 -15.72
C ALA A 192 -22.68 2.59 -16.80
N ILE A 193 -21.57 1.87 -17.03
CA ILE A 193 -21.58 0.66 -17.85
C ILE A 193 -22.29 -0.43 -17.04
N ALA A 194 -23.37 -0.94 -17.62
CA ALA A 194 -24.17 -2.06 -17.14
C ALA A 194 -23.51 -3.41 -17.45
N ALA A 195 -23.59 -4.37 -16.52
CA ALA A 195 -23.69 -5.83 -16.75
C ALA A 195 -24.00 -6.50 -15.38
N ALA A 196 -25.25 -6.84 -15.03
CA ALA A 196 -26.14 -7.91 -15.52
C ALA A 196 -25.80 -9.32 -15.02
N ALA A 197 -26.66 -9.88 -14.16
CA ALA A 197 -26.96 -11.31 -14.12
C ALA A 197 -28.43 -11.53 -13.73
N VAL A 198 -29.17 -12.12 -14.66
CA VAL A 198 -30.61 -12.41 -14.67
C VAL A 198 -30.89 -13.72 -13.94
N VAL A 199 -31.95 -13.80 -13.14
CA VAL A 199 -32.74 -15.04 -13.00
C VAL A 199 -34.22 -14.70 -13.10
N VAL A 200 -34.81 -15.16 -14.20
CA VAL A 200 -36.25 -15.28 -14.43
C VAL A 200 -36.80 -16.30 -13.43
N GLY A 201 -37.81 -15.90 -12.64
CA GLY A 201 -38.50 -16.75 -11.68
C GLY A 201 -39.93 -16.26 -11.46
N THR A 202 -40.82 -16.80 -12.29
CA THR A 202 -42.29 -16.78 -12.24
C THR A 202 -42.90 -17.04 -10.85
N LEU A 203 -44.02 -16.36 -10.53
CA LEU A 203 -45.26 -16.85 -9.87
C LEU A 203 -46.02 -15.63 -9.25
N ARG A 204 -47.09 -15.12 -9.87
CA ARG A 204 -48.50 -15.56 -9.78
C ARG A 204 -49.24 -15.02 -8.54
N ASN A 205 -50.09 -14.02 -8.80
CA ASN A 205 -51.48 -13.84 -8.32
C ASN A 205 -51.77 -13.39 -6.87
N LYS A 206 -52.39 -12.21 -6.75
CA LYS A 206 -53.77 -12.03 -6.26
C LYS A 206 -54.30 -10.65 -6.65
#